data_AF-A0ABC9YVR6-F1
#
_entry.id   AF-A0ABC9YVR6-F1
#
_cell.length_a   1.000
_cell.length_b   1.000
_cell.length_c   1.000
_cell.angle_alpha   90.00
_cell.angle_beta   90.00
_cell.angle_gamma   90.00
#
_symmetry.space_group_name_H-M   'P 1'
#
loop_
_entity.id
_entity.type
_entity.pdbx_description
1 polymer ?
#
loop_
_entity_poly.entity_id
_entity_poly.type
_entity_poly.pdbx_seq_one_letter_code
_entity_poly.pdbx_strand_id
1 'polypeptide(L)'
;MSSATDYSEAGERNRVAGQPLSHLSIEVGHFYMDELVNGVDRIHAQLRKVAPIVEAQKAAAAEEFGPGARVSTCFLVDDYFWTRTGTRGRDARRSAGPREVIPKLLEAAQNCGVPIDYLAREAGCAEVPSFLDGEPIGEPVRLAAMMAARIVPEPEHDGTGRRPPTVESGWLCNGRRSSEFDAGQAMRIARYRPPEEFGARNHSIFLDVQLWSRQLEEVAGERVERILWSCPFLATIWQLLRLGMIRDEGAIVAAPVPWTDQWPSDWSRLPSIMQLNPDAKPFAAYRALSVLPYGYLGIEHAVRVILDHLQLDDDVQAKLAERGAAERIPVEVPQQATRRLNHIFLGDV
;
A
#
# COMPACT_ATOMS: atom_id res chain seq x y z
N MET A 1 7.08 -55.73 -5.91
CA MET A 1 7.81 -54.64 -6.61
C MET A 1 7.62 -53.38 -5.78
N SER A 2 8.73 -52.84 -5.29
CA SER A 2 8.78 -51.84 -4.23
C SER A 2 8.23 -50.50 -4.68
N SER A 3 7.38 -49.92 -3.84
CA SER A 3 7.03 -48.50 -3.77
C SER A 3 8.30 -47.66 -3.78
N ALA A 4 8.51 -46.87 -4.82
CA ALA A 4 9.48 -45.79 -4.78
C ALA A 4 8.86 -44.67 -3.92
N THR A 5 9.28 -44.62 -2.68
CA THR A 5 9.05 -43.49 -1.79
C THR A 5 9.79 -42.30 -2.42
N ASP A 6 9.05 -41.36 -3.00
CA ASP A 6 9.62 -40.11 -3.50
C ASP A 6 10.22 -39.37 -2.30
N TYR A 7 11.55 -39.35 -2.27
CA TYR A 7 12.35 -38.65 -1.29
C TYR A 7 12.71 -37.30 -1.94
N SER A 8 12.13 -36.19 -1.49
CA SER A 8 12.62 -34.86 -1.83
C SER A 8 13.40 -34.27 -0.64
N GLU A 9 14.59 -33.74 -0.91
CA GLU A 9 15.41 -33.07 0.10
C GLU A 9 14.76 -31.76 0.55
N ALA A 10 15.01 -31.37 1.81
CA ALA A 10 14.58 -30.12 2.45
C ALA A 10 15.12 -28.81 1.80
N GLY A 11 15.62 -28.90 0.58
CA GLY A 11 16.09 -27.80 -0.26
C GLY A 11 15.20 -27.52 -1.48
N GLU A 12 13.98 -28.06 -1.53
CA GLU A 12 12.98 -27.62 -2.50
C GLU A 12 12.68 -26.14 -2.24
N ARG A 13 13.37 -25.26 -2.99
CA ARG A 13 13.17 -23.80 -2.94
C ARG A 13 11.66 -23.55 -2.98
N ASN A 14 11.09 -22.98 -1.91
CA ASN A 14 9.67 -22.64 -1.85
C ASN A 14 9.30 -21.96 -3.17
N ARG A 15 8.54 -22.66 -4.01
CA ARG A 15 8.26 -22.20 -5.36
C ARG A 15 7.39 -20.95 -5.24
N VAL A 16 7.94 -19.79 -5.57
CA VAL A 16 7.20 -18.52 -5.56
C VAL A 16 5.89 -18.68 -6.33
N ALA A 17 4.77 -18.48 -5.65
CA ALA A 17 3.45 -18.62 -6.22
C ALA A 17 3.21 -17.53 -7.29
N GLY A 18 2.75 -17.96 -8.46
CA GLY A 18 2.20 -17.05 -9.47
C GLY A 18 0.79 -16.62 -9.09
N GLN A 19 0.35 -15.45 -9.55
CA GLN A 19 -1.02 -14.99 -9.35
C GLN A 19 -1.61 -14.36 -10.61
N PRO A 20 -2.94 -14.41 -10.81
CA PRO A 20 -3.58 -13.74 -11.95
C PRO A 20 -3.29 -12.24 -11.96
N LEU A 21 -3.13 -11.67 -13.17
CA LEU A 21 -2.82 -10.24 -13.34
C LEU A 21 -3.76 -9.56 -14.33
N SER A 22 -4.20 -8.37 -13.96
CA SER A 22 -4.75 -7.36 -14.85
C SER A 22 -3.63 -6.58 -15.55
N HIS A 23 -3.96 -5.87 -16.63
CA HIS A 23 -3.03 -4.90 -17.22
C HIS A 23 -2.95 -3.64 -16.34
N LEU A 24 -4.09 -3.22 -15.81
CA LEU A 24 -4.22 -2.04 -14.98
C LEU A 24 -5.10 -2.31 -13.76
N SER A 25 -4.62 -1.96 -12.58
CA SER A 25 -5.43 -1.76 -11.39
C SER A 25 -5.66 -0.25 -11.23
N ILE A 26 -6.88 0.19 -10.92
CA ILE A 26 -7.23 1.60 -10.69
C ILE A 26 -7.78 1.77 -9.28
N GLU A 27 -7.16 2.62 -8.46
CA GLU A 27 -7.70 3.05 -7.17
C GLU A 27 -8.58 4.27 -7.41
N VAL A 28 -9.87 4.13 -7.09
CA VAL A 28 -10.93 5.04 -7.54
C VAL A 28 -11.25 6.15 -6.53
N GLY A 29 -10.22 6.69 -5.90
CA GLY A 29 -10.35 7.69 -4.85
C GLY A 29 -9.80 7.20 -3.51
N HIS A 30 -9.69 8.15 -2.60
CA HIS A 30 -9.38 7.91 -1.20
C HIS A 30 -10.14 8.94 -0.36
N PHE A 31 -10.62 8.52 0.80
CA PHE A 31 -11.31 9.36 1.78
C PHE A 31 -10.77 9.02 3.16
N TYR A 32 -10.47 10.02 3.96
CA TYR A 32 -10.32 9.80 5.40
C TYR A 32 -11.63 9.28 5.97
N MET A 33 -11.55 8.46 7.02
CA MET A 33 -12.74 7.93 7.67
C MET A 33 -13.71 9.02 8.16
N ASP A 34 -13.21 10.19 8.57
CA ASP A 34 -14.06 11.34 8.91
C ASP A 34 -14.94 11.79 7.74
N GLU A 35 -14.43 11.76 6.51
CA GLU A 35 -15.19 12.13 5.32
C GLU A 35 -16.25 11.07 5.00
N LEU A 36 -15.90 9.79 5.20
CA LEU A 36 -16.83 8.67 5.04
C LEU A 36 -17.96 8.72 6.06
N VAL A 37 -17.73 9.23 7.27
CA VAL A 37 -18.76 9.38 8.30
C VAL A 37 -19.62 10.64 8.07
N ASN A 38 -19.02 11.80 7.78
CA ASN A 38 -19.68 13.11 7.89
C ASN A 38 -20.46 13.59 6.63
N GLY A 39 -21.18 12.68 5.96
CA GLY A 39 -22.10 13.01 4.85
C GLY A 39 -21.71 12.46 3.47
N VAL A 40 -22.68 12.28 2.57
CA VAL A 40 -22.49 11.62 1.27
C VAL A 40 -22.13 12.59 0.14
N ASP A 41 -22.42 13.88 0.30
CA ASP A 41 -22.26 14.87 -0.77
C ASP A 41 -20.81 15.04 -1.21
N ARG A 42 -19.86 15.03 -0.27
CA ARG A 42 -18.43 15.08 -0.57
C ARG A 42 -17.96 13.81 -1.30
N ILE A 43 -18.49 12.65 -0.90
CA ILE A 43 -18.23 11.36 -1.57
C ILE A 43 -18.72 11.42 -3.02
N HIS A 44 -19.96 11.87 -3.24
CA HIS A 44 -20.52 12.07 -4.59
C HIS A 44 -19.71 13.07 -5.41
N ALA A 45 -19.33 14.22 -4.84
CA ALA A 45 -18.59 15.25 -5.55
C ALA A 45 -17.24 14.73 -6.07
N GLN A 46 -16.51 13.98 -5.24
CA GLN A 46 -15.24 13.38 -5.65
C GLN A 46 -15.46 12.24 -6.66
N LEU A 47 -16.41 11.33 -6.43
CA LEU A 47 -16.66 10.20 -7.35
C LEU A 47 -17.14 10.65 -8.73
N ARG A 48 -17.90 11.76 -8.82
CA ARG A 48 -18.25 12.38 -10.13
C ARG A 48 -17.03 12.89 -10.90
N LYS A 49 -15.98 13.34 -10.22
CA LYS A 49 -14.68 13.71 -10.85
C LYS A 49 -13.90 12.46 -11.27
N VAL A 50 -13.98 11.38 -10.48
CA VAL A 50 -13.27 10.11 -10.74
C VAL A 50 -13.88 9.34 -11.92
N ALA A 51 -15.21 9.30 -12.06
CA ALA A 51 -15.90 8.52 -13.09
C ALA A 51 -15.37 8.71 -14.53
N PRO A 52 -15.27 9.95 -15.07
CA PRO A 52 -14.74 10.13 -16.42
C PRO A 52 -13.27 9.72 -16.56
N ILE A 53 -12.47 9.79 -15.50
CA ILE A 53 -11.07 9.35 -15.51
C ILE A 53 -11.01 7.82 -15.60
N VAL A 54 -11.80 7.11 -14.80
CA VAL A 54 -11.83 5.64 -14.83
C VAL A 54 -12.20 5.14 -16.22
N GLU A 55 -13.23 5.72 -16.85
CA GLU A 55 -13.63 5.34 -18.21
C GLU A 55 -12.56 5.66 -19.25
N ALA A 56 -11.91 6.83 -19.16
CA ALA A 56 -10.80 7.17 -20.05
C ALA A 56 -9.63 6.19 -19.91
N GLN A 57 -9.33 5.71 -18.71
CA GLN A 57 -8.23 4.78 -18.45
C GLN A 57 -8.55 3.37 -18.89
N LYS A 58 -9.82 2.93 -18.79
CA LYS A 58 -10.28 1.68 -19.41
C LYS A 58 -10.16 1.74 -20.93
N ALA A 59 -10.56 2.85 -21.55
CA ALA A 59 -10.45 3.05 -22.99
C ALA A 59 -8.98 3.02 -23.44
N ALA A 60 -8.10 3.74 -22.75
CA ALA A 60 -6.66 3.74 -23.02
C ALA A 60 -6.04 2.33 -22.88
N ALA A 61 -6.42 1.58 -21.85
CA ALA A 61 -5.97 0.20 -21.70
C ALA A 61 -6.47 -0.71 -22.84
N ALA A 62 -7.70 -0.52 -23.31
CA ALA A 62 -8.24 -1.28 -24.45
C ALA A 62 -7.55 -0.92 -25.78
N GLU A 63 -7.12 0.33 -25.94
CA GLU A 63 -6.32 0.76 -27.09
C GLU A 63 -4.90 0.15 -27.05
N GLU A 64 -4.26 0.17 -25.87
CA GLU A 64 -2.89 -0.34 -25.70
C GLU A 64 -2.83 -1.88 -25.75
N PHE A 65 -3.74 -2.57 -25.07
CA PHE A 65 -3.71 -4.03 -24.86
C PHE A 65 -4.83 -4.78 -25.60
N GLY A 66 -5.57 -4.09 -26.46
CA GLY A 66 -6.67 -4.63 -27.25
C GLY A 66 -7.97 -4.87 -26.47
N PRO A 67 -9.02 -5.40 -27.13
CA PRO A 67 -10.35 -5.59 -26.52
C PRO A 67 -10.38 -6.52 -25.30
N GLY A 68 -9.33 -7.33 -25.11
CA GLY A 68 -9.15 -8.21 -23.96
C GLY A 68 -8.45 -7.55 -22.76
N ALA A 69 -8.26 -6.23 -22.78
CA ALA A 69 -7.62 -5.49 -21.71
C ALA A 69 -8.35 -5.73 -20.38
N ARG A 70 -7.62 -6.38 -19.48
CA ARG A 70 -8.03 -6.64 -18.11
C ARG A 70 -7.75 -5.41 -17.25
N VAL A 71 -8.81 -4.73 -16.80
CA VAL A 71 -8.73 -3.59 -15.88
C VAL A 71 -9.57 -3.91 -14.65
N SER A 72 -9.00 -3.71 -13.46
CA SER A 72 -9.69 -3.84 -12.18
C SER A 72 -9.76 -2.51 -11.45
N THR A 73 -10.81 -2.30 -10.68
CA THR A 73 -10.99 -1.12 -9.82
C THR A 73 -10.92 -1.50 -8.35
N CYS A 74 -10.35 -0.65 -7.52
CA CYS A 74 -10.24 -0.89 -6.09
C CYS A 74 -10.42 0.39 -5.28
N PHE A 75 -10.79 0.22 -4.02
CA PHE A 75 -10.85 1.30 -3.04
C PHE A 75 -10.19 0.83 -1.74
N LEU A 76 -9.29 1.66 -1.17
CA LEU A 76 -8.66 1.39 0.13
C LEU A 76 -9.37 2.23 1.20
N VAL A 77 -9.93 1.58 2.21
CA VAL A 77 -10.53 2.27 3.37
C VAL A 77 -9.51 2.41 4.50
N ASP A 78 -9.38 3.63 5.03
CA ASP A 78 -8.56 3.93 6.21
C ASP A 78 -9.28 3.50 7.50
N ASP A 79 -9.23 2.20 7.77
CA ASP A 79 -9.66 1.64 9.06
C ASP A 79 -8.50 1.54 10.07
N TYR A 80 -7.26 1.71 9.63
CA TYR A 80 -6.06 1.57 10.46
C TYR A 80 -5.90 2.73 11.44
N PHE A 81 -5.88 3.97 10.94
CA PHE A 81 -5.70 5.13 11.82
C PHE A 81 -6.94 5.34 12.67
N TRP A 82 -8.12 5.15 12.09
CA TRP A 82 -9.37 5.27 12.80
C TRP A 82 -9.44 4.41 14.08
N THR A 83 -9.02 3.15 13.98
CA THR A 83 -9.05 2.22 15.11
C THR A 83 -7.95 2.46 16.13
N ARG A 84 -6.80 3.01 15.71
CA ARG A 84 -5.60 3.13 16.56
C ARG A 84 -5.32 4.51 17.15
N THR A 85 -5.80 5.61 16.56
CA THR A 85 -5.44 6.97 17.04
C THR A 85 -6.39 7.56 18.08
N GLY A 86 -7.41 6.82 18.51
CA GLY A 86 -8.10 6.96 19.81
C GLY A 86 -8.82 8.28 20.16
N THR A 87 -8.64 9.36 19.41
CA THR A 87 -9.01 10.74 19.79
C THR A 87 -10.51 11.07 19.67
N ARG A 88 -11.36 10.11 19.30
CA ARG A 88 -12.76 10.38 18.97
C ARG A 88 -13.74 9.71 19.94
N GLY A 89 -14.81 10.45 20.25
CA GLY A 89 -15.87 10.06 21.19
C GLY A 89 -16.62 8.79 20.79
N ARG A 90 -17.35 8.21 21.75
CA ARG A 90 -18.05 6.91 21.61
C ARG A 90 -19.02 6.87 20.42
N ASP A 91 -19.70 7.99 20.13
CA ASP A 91 -20.67 8.08 19.03
C ASP A 91 -20.01 8.07 17.65
N ALA A 92 -18.88 8.76 17.50
CA ALA A 92 -18.09 8.73 16.27
C ALA A 92 -17.62 7.30 15.94
N ARG A 93 -17.20 6.53 16.95
CA ARG A 93 -16.77 5.14 16.76
C ARG A 93 -17.91 4.21 16.29
N ARG A 94 -19.16 4.49 16.67
CA ARG A 94 -20.33 3.71 16.23
C ARG A 94 -20.71 3.99 14.77
N SER A 95 -20.63 5.24 14.33
CA SER A 95 -20.95 5.62 12.95
C SER A 95 -19.86 5.29 11.92
N ALA A 96 -18.69 4.83 12.38
CA ALA A 96 -17.54 4.49 11.55
C ALA A 96 -17.34 2.97 11.37
N GLY A 97 -18.32 2.14 11.76
CA GLY A 97 -18.26 0.70 11.56
C GLY A 97 -18.46 0.31 10.08
N PRO A 98 -17.99 -0.88 9.66
CA PRO A 98 -18.10 -1.30 8.27
C PRO A 98 -19.55 -1.38 7.78
N ARG A 99 -20.49 -1.76 8.67
CA ARG A 99 -21.93 -1.80 8.38
C ARG A 99 -22.52 -0.45 7.96
N GLU A 100 -21.97 0.66 8.43
CA GLU A 100 -22.45 2.01 8.10
C GLU A 100 -21.67 2.59 6.92
N VAL A 101 -20.34 2.45 6.97
CA VAL A 101 -19.43 3.10 6.02
C VAL A 101 -19.47 2.44 4.63
N ILE A 102 -19.43 1.11 4.58
CA ILE A 102 -19.28 0.39 3.30
C ILE A 102 -20.53 0.57 2.43
N PRO A 103 -21.77 0.32 2.90
CA PRO A 103 -22.95 0.54 2.08
C PRO A 103 -23.05 1.95 1.51
N LYS A 104 -22.77 2.97 2.34
CA LYS A 104 -22.79 4.37 1.92
C LYS A 104 -21.79 4.65 0.80
N LEU A 105 -20.57 4.13 0.91
CA LEU A 105 -19.54 4.26 -0.13
C LEU A 105 -19.96 3.55 -1.43
N LEU A 106 -20.44 2.30 -1.34
CA LEU A 106 -20.81 1.51 -2.50
C LEU A 106 -22.04 2.09 -3.23
N GLU A 107 -23.03 2.57 -2.49
CA GLU A 107 -24.18 3.27 -3.05
C GLU A 107 -23.76 4.56 -3.77
N ALA A 108 -22.89 5.36 -3.15
CA ALA A 108 -22.36 6.57 -3.77
C ALA A 108 -21.57 6.29 -5.06
N ALA A 109 -20.75 5.24 -5.04
CA ALA A 109 -19.99 4.75 -6.19
C ALA A 109 -20.91 4.28 -7.33
N GLN A 110 -21.94 3.51 -7.01
CA GLN A 110 -22.95 3.09 -7.98
C GLN A 110 -23.68 4.28 -8.59
N ASN A 111 -24.12 5.24 -7.77
CA ASN A 111 -24.83 6.45 -8.21
C ASN A 111 -23.98 7.35 -9.11
N CYS A 112 -22.65 7.31 -8.96
CA CYS A 112 -21.71 8.09 -9.77
C CYS A 112 -21.16 7.31 -10.98
N GLY A 113 -21.53 6.04 -11.16
CA GLY A 113 -21.01 5.19 -12.23
C GLY A 113 -19.54 4.80 -12.04
N VAL A 114 -19.05 4.75 -10.80
CA VAL A 114 -17.69 4.31 -10.46
C VAL A 114 -17.78 2.88 -9.92
N PRO A 115 -17.45 1.84 -10.71
CA PRO A 115 -17.41 0.50 -10.17
C PRO A 115 -16.27 0.35 -9.15
N ILE A 116 -16.52 -0.44 -8.12
CA ILE A 116 -15.50 -0.87 -7.15
C ILE A 116 -15.48 -2.39 -7.17
N ASP A 117 -14.51 -2.97 -7.87
CA ASP A 117 -14.37 -4.43 -7.96
C ASP A 117 -13.81 -5.03 -6.66
N TYR A 118 -12.90 -4.30 -6.01
CA TYR A 118 -12.24 -4.71 -4.78
C TYR A 118 -12.28 -3.62 -3.70
N LEU A 119 -12.63 -4.00 -2.47
CA LEU A 119 -12.48 -3.15 -1.29
C LEU A 119 -11.34 -3.69 -0.43
N ALA A 120 -10.34 -2.87 -0.16
CA ALA A 120 -9.21 -3.23 0.68
C ALA A 120 -9.20 -2.42 1.98
N ARG A 121 -8.66 -3.00 3.03
CA ARG A 121 -8.46 -2.36 4.34
C ARG A 121 -7.03 -1.86 4.46
N GLU A 122 -6.85 -0.63 4.91
CA GLU A 122 -5.51 -0.11 5.23
C GLU A 122 -4.86 -0.91 6.36
N ALA A 123 -5.64 -1.39 7.34
CA ALA A 123 -5.12 -2.28 8.36
C ALA A 123 -4.59 -3.60 7.78
N GLY A 124 -5.13 -4.03 6.63
CA GLY A 124 -4.64 -5.18 5.86
C GLY A 124 -3.24 -4.99 5.28
N CYS A 125 -2.75 -3.75 5.17
CA CYS A 125 -1.36 -3.44 4.80
C CYS A 125 -0.42 -3.56 6.01
N ALA A 126 -0.94 -3.45 7.24
CA ALA A 126 -0.17 -3.68 8.46
C ALA A 126 -0.09 -5.17 8.81
N GLU A 127 -1.23 -5.83 8.85
CA GLU A 127 -1.42 -7.21 9.29
C GLU A 127 -2.46 -7.90 8.40
N VAL A 128 -2.14 -9.09 7.88
CA VAL A 128 -3.06 -9.88 7.05
C VAL A 128 -3.64 -11.01 7.92
N PRO A 129 -4.90 -10.90 8.37
CA PRO A 129 -5.57 -11.99 9.07
C PRO A 129 -5.87 -13.18 8.16
N SER A 130 -5.85 -14.37 8.74
CA SER A 130 -6.41 -15.59 8.15
C SER A 130 -7.77 -15.86 8.77
N PHE A 131 -8.71 -16.43 8.01
CA PHE A 131 -10.06 -16.71 8.49
C PHE A 131 -10.44 -18.18 8.29
N LEU A 132 -11.24 -18.70 9.23
CA LEU A 132 -11.98 -19.96 9.10
C LEU A 132 -13.42 -19.69 9.57
N ASP A 133 -14.40 -20.00 8.72
CA ASP A 133 -15.83 -19.77 9.00
C ASP A 133 -16.17 -18.34 9.47
N GLY A 134 -15.49 -17.34 8.89
CA GLY A 134 -15.70 -15.92 9.19
C GLY A 134 -15.05 -15.43 10.48
N GLU A 135 -14.32 -16.28 11.19
CA GLU A 135 -13.56 -15.91 12.39
C GLU A 135 -12.06 -15.91 12.12
N PRO A 136 -11.32 -14.91 12.65
CA PRO A 136 -9.88 -14.85 12.48
C PRO A 136 -9.20 -16.01 13.22
N ILE A 137 -8.25 -16.66 12.54
CA ILE A 137 -7.50 -17.80 13.07
C ILE A 137 -5.99 -17.57 12.95
N GLY A 138 -5.25 -18.18 13.87
CA GLY A 138 -3.78 -18.13 13.90
C GLY A 138 -3.23 -16.72 14.15
N GLU A 139 -1.92 -16.61 14.01
CA GLU A 139 -1.26 -15.29 14.00
C GLU A 139 -1.40 -14.65 12.62
N PRO A 140 -1.74 -13.36 12.52
CA PRO A 140 -1.78 -12.67 11.24
C PRO A 140 -0.37 -12.51 10.67
N VAL A 141 -0.24 -12.52 9.35
CA VAL A 141 1.03 -12.16 8.70
C VAL A 141 1.30 -10.68 8.98
N ARG A 142 2.38 -10.38 9.70
CA ARG A 142 2.78 -9.01 10.06
C ARG A 142 3.43 -8.31 8.86
N LEU A 143 2.61 -8.03 7.84
CA LEU A 143 3.02 -7.54 6.53
C LEU A 143 3.88 -6.28 6.61
N ALA A 144 3.50 -5.28 7.41
CA ALA A 144 4.30 -4.07 7.57
C ALA A 144 5.64 -4.32 8.27
N ALA A 145 5.68 -5.20 9.27
CA ALA A 145 6.94 -5.57 9.93
C ALA A 145 7.87 -6.32 8.97
N MET A 146 7.32 -7.27 8.20
CA MET A 146 8.04 -7.99 7.15
C MET A 146 8.62 -7.01 6.12
N MET A 147 7.86 -5.99 5.73
CA MET A 147 8.33 -5.01 4.75
C MET A 147 9.33 -4.01 5.31
N ALA A 148 9.17 -3.62 6.57
CA ALA A 148 10.13 -2.75 7.25
C ALA A 148 11.51 -3.43 7.37
N ALA A 149 11.53 -4.75 7.58
CA ALA A 149 12.76 -5.53 7.62
C ALA A 149 13.49 -5.62 6.26
N ARG A 150 12.83 -5.27 5.14
CA ARG A 150 13.42 -5.23 3.79
C ARG A 150 13.87 -3.83 3.37
N ILE A 151 13.78 -2.84 4.26
CA ILE A 151 14.29 -1.49 3.97
C ILE A 151 15.80 -1.50 4.06
N VAL A 152 16.44 -1.10 2.96
CA VAL A 152 17.88 -0.90 2.87
C VAL A 152 18.14 0.59 3.00
N PRO A 153 18.67 1.08 4.14
CA PRO A 153 18.99 2.49 4.28
C PRO A 153 20.17 2.85 3.35
N GLU A 154 20.08 3.99 2.67
CA GLU A 154 21.21 4.51 1.90
C GLU A 154 22.24 5.13 2.86
N PRO A 155 23.50 4.62 2.90
CA PRO A 155 24.50 5.14 3.81
C PRO A 155 25.00 6.51 3.35
N GLU A 156 25.09 7.46 4.29
CA GLU A 156 25.74 8.75 4.03
C GLU A 156 27.24 8.53 3.76
N HIS A 157 27.75 9.15 2.69
CA HIS A 157 29.19 9.19 2.43
C HIS A 157 29.88 9.97 3.56
N ASP A 158 30.84 9.33 4.23
CA ASP A 158 31.53 9.85 5.43
C ASP A 158 30.62 10.08 6.66
N GLY A 159 29.49 9.36 6.73
CA GLY A 159 28.55 9.46 7.85
C GLY A 159 29.21 9.18 9.21
N THR A 160 28.96 10.03 10.19
CA THR A 160 29.54 9.90 11.53
C THR A 160 28.80 8.89 12.43
N GLY A 161 27.81 8.17 11.89
CA GLY A 161 26.92 7.29 12.66
C GLY A 161 25.99 8.02 13.64
N ARG A 162 25.86 9.36 13.54
CA ARG A 162 25.06 10.16 14.49
C ARG A 162 23.55 9.94 14.32
N ARG A 163 23.10 9.57 13.13
CA ARG A 163 21.72 9.18 12.89
C ARG A 163 21.55 7.71 13.29
N PRO A 164 20.57 7.39 14.17
CA PRO A 164 20.26 5.99 14.44
C PRO A 164 19.83 5.27 13.16
N PRO A 165 20.13 3.97 13.01
CA PRO A 165 19.63 3.17 11.90
C PRO A 165 18.12 3.34 11.69
N THR A 166 17.66 3.25 10.44
CA THR A 166 16.22 3.36 10.10
C THR A 166 15.37 2.35 10.86
N VAL A 167 15.89 1.14 11.09
CA VAL A 167 15.25 0.09 11.89
C VAL A 167 15.08 0.44 13.38
N GLU A 168 15.85 1.40 13.90
CA GLU A 168 15.76 1.86 15.29
C GLU A 168 14.94 3.15 15.41
N SER A 169 15.14 4.09 14.48
CA SER A 169 14.49 5.40 14.53
C SER A 169 13.07 5.40 13.98
N GLY A 170 12.77 4.52 13.03
CA GLY A 170 11.54 4.58 12.25
C GLY A 170 11.50 5.72 11.24
N TRP A 171 12.66 6.28 10.88
CA TRP A 171 12.78 7.34 9.86
C TRP A 171 13.70 6.92 8.72
N LEU A 172 13.23 7.14 7.50
CA LEU A 172 13.96 6.96 6.25
C LEU A 172 14.34 8.34 5.69
N CYS A 173 15.50 8.47 5.04
CA CYS A 173 15.78 9.66 4.23
C CYS A 173 16.41 9.26 2.90
N ASN A 174 16.29 10.13 1.90
CA ASN A 174 16.89 9.96 0.58
C ASN A 174 18.21 10.74 0.39
N GLY A 175 18.90 11.13 1.48
CA GLY A 175 19.99 12.07 1.34
C GLY A 175 20.73 12.43 2.63
N ARG A 176 21.48 13.52 2.55
CA ARG A 176 22.18 14.17 3.65
C ARG A 176 21.48 15.46 4.06
N ARG A 177 21.27 15.65 5.36
CA ARG A 177 20.70 16.88 5.93
C ARG A 177 21.67 18.06 5.82
N SER A 178 21.12 19.28 5.86
CA SER A 178 21.92 20.50 6.02
C SER A 178 22.82 20.45 7.26
N SER A 179 23.94 21.17 7.22
CA SER A 179 24.90 21.23 8.32
C SER A 179 24.47 22.13 9.49
N GLU A 180 23.20 22.54 9.56
CA GLU A 180 22.70 23.48 10.58
C GLU A 180 22.88 22.94 12.00
N PHE A 181 22.79 21.61 12.17
CA PHE A 181 22.90 20.93 13.45
C PHE A 181 24.18 20.07 13.57
N ASP A 182 25.14 20.24 12.65
CA ASP A 182 26.44 19.58 12.73
C ASP A 182 27.18 20.07 13.98
N ALA A 183 27.87 19.16 14.68
CA ALA A 183 28.62 19.51 15.87
C ALA A 183 29.85 20.36 15.47
N GLY A 184 29.77 21.67 15.68
CA GLY A 184 30.85 22.62 15.39
C GLY A 184 31.73 22.88 16.60
N GLN A 185 33.02 23.17 16.37
CA GLN A 185 33.84 23.81 17.38
C GLN A 185 33.39 25.27 17.54
N ALA A 186 33.14 25.71 18.78
CA ALA A 186 32.63 27.06 19.07
C ALA A 186 33.46 28.22 18.48
N MET A 187 34.74 27.97 18.18
CA MET A 187 35.67 28.96 17.61
C MET A 187 35.77 28.92 16.07
N ARG A 188 35.03 28.03 15.40
CA ARG A 188 35.00 27.92 13.94
C ARG A 188 33.57 28.06 13.43
N ILE A 189 33.31 29.13 12.68
CA ILE A 189 32.07 29.26 11.93
C ILE A 189 32.13 28.26 10.78
N ALA A 190 31.44 27.13 10.93
CA ALA A 190 31.29 26.16 9.86
C ALA A 190 30.46 26.78 8.72
N ARG A 191 30.91 26.64 7.48
CA ARG A 191 30.16 27.11 6.32
C ARG A 191 28.88 26.26 6.20
N TYR A 192 27.74 26.93 5.99
CA TYR A 192 26.48 26.23 5.72
C TYR A 192 26.61 25.31 4.51
N ARG A 193 26.25 24.04 4.71
CA ARG A 193 26.07 23.04 3.67
C ARG A 193 24.56 22.79 3.50
N PRO A 194 23.99 23.00 2.30
CA PRO A 194 22.58 22.72 2.05
C PRO A 194 22.28 21.21 2.11
N PRO A 195 21.01 20.82 2.27
CA PRO A 195 20.63 19.41 2.19
C PRO A 195 20.82 18.87 0.76
N GLU A 196 21.19 17.61 0.66
CA GLU A 196 21.56 16.93 -0.58
C GLU A 196 20.81 15.62 -0.70
N GLU A 197 19.99 15.48 -1.73
CA GLU A 197 19.44 14.20 -2.16
C GLU A 197 20.54 13.36 -2.82
N PHE A 198 20.62 12.08 -2.44
CA PHE A 198 21.56 11.15 -3.06
C PHE A 198 21.16 10.86 -4.50
N GLY A 199 22.13 10.87 -5.41
CA GLY A 199 21.87 10.71 -6.84
C GLY A 199 21.24 11.94 -7.52
N ALA A 200 21.14 13.07 -6.82
CA ALA A 200 20.70 14.34 -7.38
C ALA A 200 21.53 14.73 -8.63
N ARG A 201 20.86 15.31 -9.64
CA ARG A 201 21.51 15.84 -10.85
C ARG A 201 21.66 17.35 -10.80
N ASN A 202 20.58 18.07 -11.11
CA ASN A 202 20.59 19.53 -11.27
C ASN A 202 19.93 20.28 -10.09
N HIS A 203 19.31 19.56 -9.17
CA HIS A 203 18.66 20.08 -7.97
C HIS A 203 18.58 18.97 -6.92
N SER A 204 18.34 19.35 -5.67
CA SER A 204 18.23 18.44 -4.53
C SER A 204 16.84 18.57 -3.91
N ILE A 205 16.12 17.45 -3.75
CA ILE A 205 14.89 17.39 -2.95
C ILE A 205 15.11 16.40 -1.81
N PHE A 206 15.41 16.94 -0.64
CA PHE A 206 15.66 16.14 0.56
C PHE A 206 14.37 15.87 1.33
N LEU A 207 14.12 14.61 1.67
CA LEU A 207 12.99 14.15 2.46
C LEU A 207 13.43 13.28 3.64
N ASP A 208 12.84 13.54 4.80
CA ASP A 208 12.72 12.55 5.87
C ASP A 208 11.30 12.02 5.91
N VAL A 209 11.17 10.70 5.85
CA VAL A 209 9.89 10.00 5.87
C VAL A 209 9.83 9.18 7.14
N GLN A 210 8.87 9.49 8.01
CA GLN A 210 8.55 8.62 9.12
C GLN A 210 7.89 7.37 8.57
N LEU A 211 8.45 6.20 8.89
CA LEU A 211 7.91 4.89 8.57
C LEU A 211 6.96 4.42 9.66
N TRP A 212 7.34 4.66 10.91
CA TRP A 212 6.57 4.29 12.10
C TRP A 212 6.94 5.14 13.32
N SER A 213 6.12 5.04 14.36
CA SER A 213 6.40 5.56 15.70
C SER A 213 6.07 4.51 16.76
N ARG A 214 6.76 4.58 17.91
CA ARG A 214 6.37 3.81 19.10
C ARG A 214 5.34 4.61 19.89
N GLN A 215 4.22 3.97 20.18
CA GLN A 215 3.14 4.50 21.00
C GLN A 215 3.04 3.64 22.26
N LEU A 216 2.90 4.27 23.42
CA LEU A 216 2.58 3.56 24.65
C LEU A 216 1.06 3.48 24.78
N GLU A 217 0.53 2.27 24.82
CA GLU A 217 -0.87 1.99 25.03
C GLU A 217 -1.08 1.32 26.39
N GLU A 218 -2.17 1.68 27.09
CA GLU A 218 -2.57 0.99 28.31
C GLU A 218 -3.53 -0.15 27.96
N VAL A 219 -3.07 -1.39 28.09
CA VAL A 219 -3.85 -2.60 27.81
C VAL A 219 -3.99 -3.37 29.10
N ALA A 220 -5.23 -3.54 29.57
CA ALA A 220 -5.54 -4.21 30.84
C ALA A 220 -4.76 -3.67 32.06
N GLY A 221 -4.46 -2.36 32.07
CA GLY A 221 -3.70 -1.69 33.14
C GLY A 221 -2.18 -1.75 33.00
N GLU A 222 -1.66 -2.40 31.95
CA GLU A 222 -0.23 -2.45 31.65
C GLU A 222 0.13 -1.52 30.49
N ARG A 223 1.28 -0.83 30.60
CA ARG A 223 1.80 -0.01 29.49
C ARG A 223 2.54 -0.91 28.52
N VAL A 224 1.96 -1.10 27.35
CA VAL A 224 2.51 -1.88 26.24
C VAL A 224 2.96 -0.92 25.15
N GLU A 225 4.20 -1.06 24.70
CA GLU A 225 4.68 -0.34 23.53
C GLU A 225 4.15 -1.00 22.25
N ARG A 226 3.56 -0.22 21.36
CA ARG A 226 3.09 -0.65 20.04
C ARG A 226 3.65 0.22 18.94
N ILE A 227 3.87 -0.40 17.78
CA ILE A 227 4.26 0.31 16.57
C ILE A 227 2.99 0.85 15.88
N LEU A 228 2.98 2.15 15.65
CA LEU A 228 2.05 2.82 14.75
C LEU A 228 2.75 3.07 13.42
N TRP A 229 2.35 2.34 12.38
CA TRP A 229 2.85 2.52 11.02
C TRP A 229 2.31 3.83 10.43
N SER A 230 3.14 4.50 9.63
CA SER A 230 2.76 5.72 8.94
C SER A 230 1.91 5.44 7.70
N CYS A 231 1.09 6.41 7.31
CA CYS A 231 0.28 6.35 6.10
C CYS A 231 1.14 6.12 4.83
N PRO A 232 2.24 6.86 4.56
CA PRO A 232 3.07 6.60 3.38
C PRO A 232 3.70 5.19 3.38
N PHE A 233 4.00 4.62 4.55
CA PHE A 233 4.51 3.26 4.62
C PHE A 233 3.43 2.20 4.31
N LEU A 234 2.21 2.36 4.83
CA LEU A 234 1.10 1.48 4.49
C LEU A 234 0.66 1.64 3.03
N ALA A 235 0.64 2.87 2.50
CA ALA A 235 0.40 3.14 1.09
C ALA A 235 1.45 2.49 0.18
N THR A 236 2.72 2.46 0.59
CA THR A 236 3.77 1.72 -0.13
C THR A 236 3.43 0.23 -0.26
N ILE A 237 3.02 -0.39 0.84
CA ILE A 237 2.62 -1.81 0.86
C ILE A 237 1.37 -2.03 0.01
N TRP A 238 0.40 -1.13 0.07
CA TRP A 238 -0.79 -1.14 -0.77
C TRP A 238 -0.44 -1.18 -2.26
N GLN A 239 0.47 -0.31 -2.71
CA GLN A 239 0.91 -0.30 -4.10
C GLN A 239 1.62 -1.61 -4.48
N LEU A 240 2.44 -2.18 -3.60
CA LEU A 240 3.11 -3.47 -3.83
C LEU A 240 2.13 -4.66 -3.88
N LEU A 241 1.07 -4.64 -3.07
CA LEU A 241 -0.02 -5.63 -3.14
C LEU A 241 -0.72 -5.56 -4.50
N ARG A 242 -1.07 -4.35 -4.96
CA ARG A 242 -1.69 -4.12 -6.28
C ARG A 242 -0.77 -4.48 -7.44
N LEU A 243 0.55 -4.36 -7.28
CA LEU A 243 1.51 -4.81 -8.29
C LEU A 243 1.85 -6.30 -8.19
N GLY A 244 1.36 -6.99 -7.15
CA GLY A 244 1.60 -8.40 -6.92
C GLY A 244 3.02 -8.76 -6.49
N MET A 245 3.72 -7.83 -5.87
CA MET A 245 5.16 -7.90 -5.58
C MET A 245 5.50 -8.60 -4.26
N ILE A 246 4.52 -8.83 -3.39
CA ILE A 246 4.79 -9.34 -2.05
C ILE A 246 4.50 -10.84 -1.96
N ARG A 247 5.42 -11.58 -1.34
CA ARG A 247 5.24 -12.97 -0.92
C ARG A 247 5.66 -13.13 0.54
N ASP A 248 5.02 -14.07 1.20
CA ASP A 248 5.43 -14.58 2.50
C ASP A 248 5.78 -16.06 2.32
N GLU A 249 7.05 -16.41 2.54
CA GLU A 249 7.60 -17.74 2.27
C GLU A 249 7.26 -18.30 0.87
N GLY A 250 7.14 -17.42 -0.13
CA GLY A 250 6.77 -17.78 -1.50
C GLY A 250 5.26 -17.82 -1.77
N ALA A 251 4.40 -17.77 -0.75
CA ALA A 251 2.95 -17.72 -0.89
C ALA A 251 2.41 -16.30 -1.14
N ILE A 252 1.26 -16.21 -1.81
CA ILE A 252 0.55 -14.93 -2.03
C ILE A 252 0.04 -14.43 -0.68
N VAL A 253 0.30 -13.16 -0.37
CA VAL A 253 -0.27 -12.48 0.80
C VAL A 253 -1.51 -11.68 0.40
N ALA A 254 -2.47 -11.58 1.31
CA ALA A 254 -3.70 -10.80 1.14
C ALA A 254 -4.46 -11.11 -0.17
N ALA A 255 -4.58 -12.39 -0.53
CA ALA A 255 -5.36 -12.80 -1.69
C ALA A 255 -6.82 -12.28 -1.56
N PRO A 256 -7.42 -11.72 -2.64
CA PRO A 256 -8.81 -11.26 -2.59
C PRO A 256 -9.77 -12.39 -2.22
N VAL A 257 -10.67 -12.10 -1.29
CA VAL A 257 -11.72 -13.03 -0.83
C VAL A 257 -13.07 -12.58 -1.40
N PRO A 258 -13.80 -13.42 -2.15
CA PRO A 258 -15.17 -13.12 -2.56
C PRO A 258 -16.03 -12.75 -1.36
N TRP A 259 -16.70 -11.61 -1.42
CA TRP A 259 -17.54 -11.14 -0.33
C TRP A 259 -19.00 -11.14 -0.72
N THR A 260 -19.77 -12.03 -0.12
CA THR A 260 -21.22 -12.16 -0.32
C THR A 260 -22.03 -12.03 0.98
N ASP A 261 -21.34 -11.86 2.10
CA ASP A 261 -21.94 -11.86 3.43
C ASP A 261 -22.40 -10.47 3.87
N GLN A 262 -23.14 -10.43 4.99
CA GLN A 262 -23.53 -9.18 5.61
C GLN A 262 -22.32 -8.47 6.22
N TRP A 263 -22.31 -7.13 6.14
CA TRP A 263 -21.24 -6.33 6.74
C TRP A 263 -21.21 -6.51 8.28
N PRO A 264 -20.06 -6.90 8.85
CA PRO A 264 -19.90 -7.04 10.28
C PRO A 264 -19.99 -5.67 10.97
N SER A 265 -20.08 -5.68 12.30
CA SER A 265 -19.98 -4.44 13.09
C SER A 265 -18.56 -3.94 13.29
N ASP A 266 -17.56 -4.79 13.04
CA ASP A 266 -16.15 -4.54 13.35
C ASP A 266 -15.28 -4.78 12.10
N TRP A 267 -14.35 -3.87 11.85
CA TRP A 267 -13.40 -3.94 10.76
C TRP A 267 -12.53 -5.20 10.84
N SER A 268 -12.10 -5.62 12.03
CA SER A 268 -11.24 -6.79 12.24
C SER A 268 -11.82 -8.11 11.71
N ARG A 269 -13.14 -8.19 11.52
CA ARG A 269 -13.83 -9.38 10.98
C ARG A 269 -13.88 -9.41 9.44
N LEU A 270 -13.31 -8.42 8.78
CA LEU A 270 -13.22 -8.36 7.32
C LEU A 270 -11.84 -8.82 6.84
N PRO A 271 -11.76 -9.54 5.70
CA PRO A 271 -10.48 -9.86 5.07
C PRO A 271 -9.77 -8.59 4.60
N SER A 272 -8.45 -8.68 4.40
CA SER A 272 -7.64 -7.53 3.95
C SER A 272 -8.10 -6.99 2.60
N ILE A 273 -8.53 -7.86 1.69
CA ILE A 273 -9.04 -7.51 0.36
C ILE A 273 -10.30 -8.33 0.10
N MET A 274 -11.41 -7.64 -0.12
CA MET A 274 -12.72 -8.19 -0.48
C MET A 274 -12.93 -8.02 -1.97
N GLN A 275 -13.29 -9.09 -2.67
CA GLN A 275 -13.78 -9.04 -4.04
C GLN A 275 -15.29 -8.83 -4.01
N LEU A 276 -15.73 -7.65 -4.42
CA LEU A 276 -17.14 -7.24 -4.45
C LEU A 276 -17.83 -7.64 -5.75
N ASN A 277 -17.09 -7.62 -6.84
CA ASN A 277 -17.58 -8.00 -8.16
C ASN A 277 -17.06 -9.40 -8.54
N PRO A 278 -17.92 -10.41 -8.68
CA PRO A 278 -17.49 -11.77 -9.07
C PRO A 278 -16.87 -11.82 -10.47
N ASP A 279 -17.24 -10.88 -11.37
CA ASP A 279 -16.71 -10.78 -12.74
C ASP A 279 -15.46 -9.88 -12.84
N ALA A 280 -14.96 -9.41 -11.68
CA ALA A 280 -13.78 -8.57 -11.60
C ALA A 280 -12.58 -9.20 -12.33
N LYS A 281 -11.86 -8.37 -13.09
CA LYS A 281 -10.53 -8.74 -13.56
C LYS A 281 -9.58 -8.82 -12.35
N PRO A 282 -8.49 -9.60 -12.41
CA PRO A 282 -7.63 -9.81 -11.25
C PRO A 282 -7.24 -8.53 -10.51
N PHE A 283 -7.21 -8.59 -9.19
CA PHE A 283 -6.83 -7.47 -8.32
C PHE A 283 -5.43 -6.94 -8.63
N ALA A 284 -4.45 -7.84 -8.63
CA ALA A 284 -3.07 -7.47 -8.94
C ALA A 284 -2.89 -7.20 -10.44
N ALA A 285 -1.95 -6.32 -10.77
CA ALA A 285 -1.77 -5.84 -12.14
C ALA A 285 -0.31 -5.53 -12.50
N TYR A 286 -0.03 -5.48 -13.80
CA TYR A 286 1.25 -5.01 -14.31
C TYR A 286 1.47 -3.53 -13.99
N ARG A 287 0.42 -2.70 -14.04
CA ARG A 287 0.47 -1.28 -13.69
C ARG A 287 -0.62 -0.94 -12.68
N ALA A 288 -0.33 0.02 -11.80
CA ALA A 288 -1.30 0.59 -10.88
C ALA A 288 -1.47 2.09 -11.17
N LEU A 289 -2.72 2.55 -11.14
CA LEU A 289 -3.09 3.95 -11.20
C LEU A 289 -3.86 4.31 -9.93
N SER A 290 -3.51 5.41 -9.29
CA SER A 290 -4.30 5.97 -8.17
C SER A 290 -4.84 7.34 -8.55
N VAL A 291 -6.17 7.50 -8.45
CA VAL A 291 -6.85 8.78 -8.62
C VAL A 291 -7.12 9.35 -7.23
N LEU A 292 -6.36 10.37 -6.82
CA LEU A 292 -6.30 10.82 -5.43
C LEU A 292 -6.60 12.32 -5.30
N PRO A 293 -7.08 12.81 -4.15
CA PRO A 293 -7.11 14.25 -3.85
C PRO A 293 -5.70 14.85 -3.88
N TYR A 294 -5.58 16.13 -4.26
CA TYR A 294 -4.28 16.82 -4.37
C TYR A 294 -3.44 16.79 -3.09
N GLY A 295 -4.09 16.76 -1.92
CA GLY A 295 -3.41 16.65 -0.62
C GLY A 295 -2.52 15.40 -0.46
N TYR A 296 -2.73 14.36 -1.26
CA TYR A 296 -1.93 13.13 -1.24
C TYR A 296 -0.59 13.25 -1.98
N LEU A 297 -0.32 14.35 -2.68
CA LEU A 297 0.92 14.53 -3.45
C LEU A 297 2.19 14.31 -2.59
N GLY A 298 2.20 14.82 -1.36
CA GLY A 298 3.32 14.63 -0.42
C GLY A 298 3.46 13.17 0.05
N ILE A 299 2.32 12.49 0.24
CA ILE A 299 2.28 11.07 0.62
C ILE A 299 2.85 10.22 -0.52
N GLU A 300 2.43 10.45 -1.76
CA GLU A 300 2.91 9.68 -2.92
C GLU A 300 4.38 9.96 -3.26
N HIS A 301 4.89 11.16 -2.95
CA HIS A 301 6.33 11.41 -3.02
C HIS A 301 7.08 10.58 -1.96
N ALA A 302 6.57 10.50 -0.74
CA ALA A 302 7.13 9.65 0.30
C ALA A 302 7.07 8.16 -0.07
N VAL A 303 5.98 7.68 -0.68
CA VAL A 303 5.85 6.30 -1.19
C VAL A 303 6.97 5.97 -2.19
N ARG A 304 7.27 6.88 -3.12
CA ARG A 304 8.38 6.68 -4.07
C ARG A 304 9.73 6.54 -3.39
N VAL A 305 10.02 7.42 -2.42
CA VAL A 305 11.25 7.34 -1.61
C VAL A 305 11.35 6.00 -0.88
N ILE A 306 10.26 5.52 -0.28
CA ILE A 306 10.24 4.24 0.43
C ILE A 306 10.47 3.08 -0.55
N LEU A 307 9.80 3.07 -1.70
CA LEU A 307 9.97 2.03 -2.71
C LEU A 307 11.40 1.92 -3.24
N ASP A 308 12.09 3.05 -3.43
CA ASP A 308 13.47 3.06 -3.89
C ASP A 308 14.46 2.48 -2.85
N HIS A 309 14.03 2.39 -1.58
CA HIS A 309 14.80 1.79 -0.48
C HIS A 309 14.32 0.39 -0.08
N LEU A 310 13.32 -0.18 -0.78
CA LEU A 310 12.82 -1.52 -0.48
C LEU A 310 13.50 -2.57 -1.35
N GLN A 311 14.10 -3.58 -0.70
CA GLN A 311 14.56 -4.76 -1.38
C GLN A 311 13.37 -5.69 -1.69
N LEU A 312 12.95 -5.71 -2.94
CA LEU A 312 11.91 -6.60 -3.44
C LEU A 312 12.50 -7.95 -3.89
N ASP A 313 11.66 -8.98 -3.95
CA ASP A 313 12.06 -10.33 -4.34
C ASP A 313 12.25 -10.43 -5.87
N ASP A 314 13.49 -10.70 -6.28
CA ASP A 314 13.89 -10.83 -7.68
C ASP A 314 13.16 -12.00 -8.39
N ASP A 315 12.83 -13.08 -7.67
CA ASP A 315 12.11 -14.22 -8.25
C ASP A 315 10.66 -13.83 -8.56
N VAL A 316 10.04 -12.99 -7.72
CA VAL A 316 8.71 -12.42 -8.00
C VAL A 316 8.78 -11.51 -9.21
N GLN A 317 9.78 -10.63 -9.29
CA GLN A 317 9.97 -9.72 -10.42
C GLN A 317 10.18 -10.48 -11.73
N ALA A 318 11.05 -11.50 -11.73
CA ALA A 318 11.32 -12.33 -12.90
C ALA A 318 10.06 -13.04 -13.41
N LYS A 319 9.26 -13.60 -12.50
CA LYS A 319 7.98 -14.24 -12.85
C LYS A 319 6.96 -13.27 -13.45
N LEU A 320 6.88 -12.04 -12.92
CA LEU A 320 6.00 -11.01 -13.47
C LEU A 320 6.46 -10.59 -14.87
N ALA A 321 7.76 -10.43 -15.09
CA ALA A 321 8.33 -10.10 -16.39
C ALA A 321 8.11 -11.20 -17.42
N GLU A 322 8.36 -12.46 -17.05
CA GLU A 322 8.07 -13.63 -17.89
C GLU A 322 6.59 -13.67 -18.30
N ARG A 323 5.70 -13.46 -17.33
CA ARG A 323 4.25 -13.45 -17.58
C ARG A 323 3.83 -12.28 -18.47
N GLY A 324 4.37 -11.09 -18.25
CA GLY A 324 4.10 -9.90 -19.08
C GLY A 324 4.56 -10.09 -20.52
N ALA A 325 5.72 -10.70 -20.73
CA ALA A 325 6.23 -11.04 -22.07
C ALA A 325 5.37 -12.11 -22.79
N ALA A 326 4.71 -12.98 -22.03
CA ALA A 326 3.84 -14.03 -22.55
C ALA A 326 2.38 -13.59 -22.82
N GLU A 327 2.01 -12.34 -22.50
CA GLU A 327 0.70 -11.79 -22.89
C GLU A 327 0.56 -11.72 -24.42
N ARG A 328 -0.68 -11.81 -24.91
CA ARG A 328 -0.98 -11.69 -26.36
C ARG A 328 -0.42 -10.39 -26.95
N ILE A 329 -0.53 -9.30 -26.21
CA ILE A 329 0.18 -8.05 -26.46
C ILE A 329 1.17 -7.90 -25.30
N PRO A 330 2.47 -8.06 -25.54
CA PRO A 330 3.46 -8.06 -24.47
C PRO A 330 3.41 -6.80 -23.62
N VAL A 331 3.54 -6.98 -22.31
CA VAL A 331 3.60 -5.89 -21.33
C VAL A 331 5.01 -5.82 -20.77
N GLU A 332 5.67 -4.68 -20.95
CA GLU A 332 6.95 -4.42 -20.28
C GLU A 332 6.72 -4.30 -18.77
N VAL A 333 7.52 -5.04 -18.00
CA VAL A 333 7.53 -4.99 -16.54
C VAL A 333 8.88 -4.43 -16.08
N PRO A 334 9.00 -3.11 -15.88
CA PRO A 334 10.22 -2.51 -15.37
C PRO A 334 10.64 -3.11 -14.03
N GLN A 335 11.96 -3.23 -13.80
CA GLN A 335 12.51 -3.70 -12.53
C GLN A 335 12.16 -2.78 -11.36
N GLN A 336 12.15 -1.46 -11.61
CA GLN A 336 11.74 -0.47 -10.63
C GLN A 336 10.22 -0.43 -10.50
N ALA A 337 9.68 -0.83 -9.35
CA ALA A 337 8.25 -0.82 -9.06
C ALA A 337 7.62 0.57 -9.23
N THR A 338 8.37 1.65 -8.91
CA THR A 338 7.93 3.04 -9.05
C THR A 338 7.56 3.42 -10.49
N ARG A 339 8.15 2.77 -11.51
CA ARG A 339 7.80 2.99 -12.93
C ARG A 339 6.49 2.33 -13.35
N ARG A 340 5.91 1.49 -12.50
CA ARG A 340 4.62 0.83 -12.70
C ARG A 340 3.48 1.57 -11.99
N LEU A 341 3.78 2.64 -11.26
CA LEU A 341 2.84 3.45 -10.51
C LEU A 341 2.54 4.78 -11.19
N ASN A 342 1.27 5.04 -11.42
CA ASN A 342 0.76 6.28 -12.01
C ASN A 342 -0.21 6.96 -11.05
N HIS A 343 -0.28 8.29 -11.10
CA HIS A 343 -1.16 9.08 -10.23
C HIS A 343 -1.89 10.13 -11.05
N ILE A 344 -3.16 10.35 -10.72
CA ILE A 344 -3.92 11.52 -11.16
C ILE A 344 -4.41 12.23 -9.90
N PHE A 345 -3.97 13.48 -9.72
CA PHE A 345 -4.38 14.28 -8.57
C PHE A 345 -5.55 15.19 -8.94
N LEU A 346 -6.64 15.06 -8.18
CA LEU A 346 -7.84 15.88 -8.31
C LEU A 346 -7.67 17.16 -7.51
N GLY A 347 -7.91 18.31 -8.14
CA GLY A 347 -8.04 19.57 -7.42
C GLY A 347 -9.19 19.53 -6.42
N ASP A 348 -9.06 20.33 -5.35
CA ASP A 348 -10.04 20.41 -4.27
C ASP A 348 -11.45 20.76 -4.79
N VAL A 349 -12.45 20.42 -3.99
CA VAL A 349 -13.85 20.83 -4.19
C VAL A 349 -14.11 22.11 -3.43
#